data_AF-A0A2V9N5B3-F1
#
_entry.id   AF-A0A2V9N5B3-F1
#
_cell.length_a   1.000
_cell.length_b   1.000
_cell.length_c   1.000
_cell.angle_alpha   90.00
_cell.angle_beta   90.00
_cell.angle_gamma   90.00
#
_symmetry.space_group_name_H-M   'P 1'
#
loop_
_entity.id
_entity.type
_entity.pdbx_description
1 polymer ?
#
loop_
_entity_poly.entity_id
_entity_poly.type
_entity_poly.pdbx_seq_one_letter_code
_entity_poly.pdbx_strand_id
1 'polypeptide(L)' 'DKRVHFGLGHDSVVHELEIRWPSGIVQVLKNMKADQILRVDEPSK' A
#
# COMPACT_ATOMS: atom_id res chain seq x y z
N ASP A 1 -16.26 2.13 7.79
CA ASP A 1 -15.13 2.51 6.90
C ASP A 1 -14.26 1.27 6.70
N LYS A 2 -13.88 0.93 5.47
CA LYS A 2 -13.06 -0.27 5.15
C LYS A 2 -11.60 0.08 4.85
N ARG A 3 -11.14 1.26 5.25
CA ARG A 3 -9.74 1.66 5.13
C ARG A 3 -8.90 0.94 6.17
N VAL A 4 -7.75 0.42 5.75
CA VAL A 4 -6.72 -0.11 6.65
C VAL A 4 -5.77 1.02 6.99
N HIS A 5 -5.45 1.15 8.27
CA HIS A 5 -4.52 2.16 8.78
C HIS A 5 -3.30 1.46 9.37
N PHE A 6 -2.11 1.92 8.99
CA PHE A 6 -0.84 1.45 9.52
C PHE A 6 -0.07 2.64 10.08
N GLY A 7 0.45 2.52 11.31
CA GLY A 7 1.31 3.54 11.93
C GLY A 7 2.79 3.24 11.64
N LEU A 8 3.56 4.28 11.34
CA LEU A 8 4.99 4.18 11.02
C LEU A 8 5.90 4.88 12.06
N GLY A 9 5.33 5.33 13.18
CA GLY A 9 6.08 6.10 14.18
C GLY A 9 6.61 7.42 13.60
N HIS A 10 7.92 7.64 13.67
CA HIS A 10 8.58 8.84 13.14
C HIS A 10 8.99 8.73 11.67
N ASP A 11 8.78 7.57 11.04
CA ASP A 11 9.18 7.37 9.65
C ASP A 11 8.25 8.13 8.69
N SER A 12 8.85 8.92 7.80
CA SER A 12 8.14 9.74 6.83
C SER A 12 7.89 9.02 5.49
N VAL A 13 8.42 7.81 5.33
CA VAL A 13 8.37 7.03 4.10
C VAL A 13 8.10 5.55 4.42
N VAL A 14 7.12 4.96 3.73
CA VAL A 14 6.96 3.52 3.62
C VAL A 14 7.94 3.00 2.57
N HIS A 15 8.90 2.18 2.99
CA HIS A 15 9.86 1.59 2.07
C HIS A 15 9.22 0.63 1.07
N GLU A 16 8.32 -0.24 1.54
CA GLU A 16 7.64 -1.22 0.72
C GLU A 16 6.23 -1.53 1.26
N LEU A 17 5.25 -1.60 0.36
CA LEU A 17 3.89 -2.08 0.63
C LEU A 17 3.58 -3.19 -0.37
N GLU A 18 3.29 -4.39 0.14
CA GLU A 18 2.85 -5.54 -0.64
C GLU A 18 1.33 -5.71 -0.53
N ILE A 19 0.67 -5.84 -1.69
CA ILE A 19 -0.77 -6.12 -1.79
C ILE A 19 -0.96 -7.46 -2.50
N ARG A 20 -1.63 -8.39 -1.83
CA ARG A 20 -2.01 -9.70 -2.39
C ARG A 20 -3.47 -9.65 -2.80
N TRP A 21 -3.71 -9.70 -4.10
CA TRP A 21 -5.05 -9.59 -4.67
C TRP A 21 -5.76 -10.95 -4.80
N PRO A 22 -7.10 -11.00 -4.83
CA PRO A 22 -7.86 -12.24 -5.00
C PRO A 22 -7.53 -13.00 -6.29
N SER A 23 -7.11 -12.33 -7.36
CA SER A 23 -6.63 -12.99 -8.60
C SER A 23 -5.30 -13.74 -8.44
N GLY A 24 -4.60 -13.52 -7.32
CA GLY A 24 -3.24 -14.02 -7.07
C GLY A 24 -2.14 -13.06 -7.50
N ILE A 25 -2.46 -11.89 -8.09
CA ILE A 25 -1.46 -10.86 -8.39
C ILE A 25 -0.88 -10.31 -7.09
N VAL A 26 0.45 -10.16 -7.05
CA VAL A 26 1.17 -9.46 -5.99
C VAL A 26 1.62 -8.12 -6.54
N GLN A 27 1.12 -7.02 -5.97
CA GLN A 27 1.52 -5.67 -6.31
C GLN A 27 2.42 -5.11 -5.22
N VAL A 28 3.58 -4.58 -5.61
CA VAL A 28 4.54 -3.97 -4.70
C VAL A 28 4.68 -2.49 -5.02
N LEU A 29 4.40 -1.64 -4.03
CA LEU A 29 4.63 -0.21 -4.09
C LEU A 29 5.84 0.13 -3.22
N LYS A 30 6.71 1.03 -3.69
CA LYS A 30 7.96 1.39 -3.00
C LYS A 30 8.06 2.89 -2.80
N ASN A 31 8.77 3.28 -1.74
CA ASN A 31 9.13 4.67 -1.44
C ASN A 31 7.93 5.62 -1.41
N MET A 32 6.85 5.21 -0.74
CA MET A 32 5.64 6.02 -0.63
C MET A 32 5.76 6.95 0.56
N LYS A 33 5.35 8.22 0.41
CA LYS A 33 5.24 9.13 1.56
C LYS A 33 4.27 8.58 2.61
N ALA A 34 4.58 8.73 3.89
CA ALA A 34 3.65 8.50 4.99
C ALA A 34 2.46 9.49 4.96
N ASP A 35 1.45 9.26 5.81
CA ASP A 35 0.33 10.17 6.06
C ASP A 35 -0.48 10.58 4.83
N GLN A 36 -0.69 9.65 3.89
CA GLN A 36 -1.54 9.85 2.72
C GLN A 36 -2.55 8.71 2.51
N ILE A 37 -3.63 9.03 1.82
CA ILE A 37 -4.60 8.04 1.35
C ILE A 37 -4.24 7.70 -0.09
N LEU A 38 -3.91 6.44 -0.34
CA LEU A 38 -3.66 5.92 -1.69
C LEU A 38 -4.89 5.17 -2.18
N ARG A 39 -5.34 5.53 -3.39
CA ARG A 39 -6.24 4.66 -4.16
C ARG A 39 -5.37 3.67 -4.92
N VAL A 40 -5.64 2.39 -4.74
CA VAL A 40 -4.97 1.28 -5.42
C VAL A 40 -6.03 0.44 -6.12
N ASP A 41 -5.81 0.20 -7.40
CA ASP A 41 -6.65 -0.66 -8.23
C ASP A 41 -5.87 -1.94 -8.54
N GLU A 42 -6.56 -3.08 -8.56
CA GLU A 42 -5.97 -4.38 -8.90
C GLU A 42 -5.41 -4.34 -10.34
N PRO A 43 -4.13 -4.70 -10.57
CA PRO A 43 -3.56 -4.70 -11.90
C PRO A 43 -4.28 -5.69 -12.83
N SER A 44 -4.36 -5.32 -14.11
CA SER A 44 -4.72 -6.28 -15.16
C SER A 44 -3.51 -7.16 -15.50
N LYS A 45 -3.76 -8.41 -15.92
CA LYS A 45 -2.71 -9.24 -16.55
C LYS A 45 -2.25 -8.65 -17.87
#